data_AF-A0AAW0KJY3-F1
#
_entry.id   AF-A0AAW0KJY3-F1
#
_cell.length_a   1.000
_cell.length_b   1.000
_cell.length_c   1.000
_cell.angle_alpha   90.00
_cell.angle_beta   90.00
_cell.angle_gamma   90.00
#
_symmetry.space_group_name_H-M   'P 1'
#
loop_
_entity.id
_entity.type
_entity.pdbx_description
1 polymer ?
#
loop_
_entity_poly.entity_id
_entity_poly.type
_entity_poly.pdbx_seq_one_letter_code
_entity_poly.pdbx_strand_id
1 'polypeptide(L)'
;MSLHVSAVIYSSLERFEEAISILERAIQVPDPPRSADHAFAAFSDHMQLSDMFLMLGQVDRSIACYEEGLKIQIEALGETDPRWK
;
A
#
# COMPACT_ATOMS: atom_id res chain seq x y z
N MET A 1 -16.14 -2.62 9.22
CA MET A 1 -14.99 -1.70 9.26
C MET A 1 -14.04 -2.11 8.16
N SER A 2 -13.65 -1.21 7.26
CA SER A 2 -12.65 -1.51 6.24
C SER A 2 -11.27 -1.68 6.87
N LEU A 3 -10.43 -2.56 6.32
CA LEU A 3 -9.06 -2.81 6.83
C LEU A 3 -8.23 -1.52 6.84
N HIS A 4 -8.43 -0.67 5.82
CA HIS A 4 -7.84 0.65 5.72
C HIS A 4 -8.16 1.57 6.91
N VAL A 5 -9.44 1.67 7.30
CA VAL A 5 -9.85 2.50 8.45
C VAL A 5 -9.27 1.94 9.75
N SER A 6 -9.20 0.62 9.89
CA SER A 6 -8.54 0.00 11.04
C SER A 6 -7.05 0.34 11.10
N ALA A 7 -6.32 0.22 9.99
CA ALA A 7 -4.90 0.58 9.93
C ALA A 7 -4.66 2.02 10.37
N VAL A 8 -5.41 2.99 9.83
CA VAL A 8 -5.32 4.41 10.21
C VAL A 8 -5.55 4.62 11.70
N ILE A 9 -6.53 3.94 12.29
CA ILE A 9 -6.79 4.03 13.74
C ILE A 9 -5.58 3.52 14.53
N TYR A 10 -5.02 2.35 14.19
CA TYR A 10 -3.83 1.83 14.88
C TYR A 10 -2.61 2.75 14.69
N SER A 11 -2.41 3.33 13.51
CA SER A 11 -1.36 4.32 13.26
C SER A 11 -1.52 5.55 14.16
N SER A 12 -2.76 6.06 14.32
CA SER A 12 -3.04 7.23 15.18
C SER A 12 -2.81 6.95 16.67
N LEU A 13 -2.79 5.66 17.04
CA LEU A 13 -2.47 5.19 18.39
C LEU A 13 -0.99 4.79 18.54
N GLU A 14 -0.15 5.07 17.53
CA GLU A 14 1.27 4.67 17.46
C GLU A 14 1.50 3.14 17.53
N ARG A 15 0.45 2.36 17.23
CA ARG A 15 0.48 0.89 17.21
C ARG A 15 0.84 0.39 15.81
N PHE A 16 2.03 0.76 15.35
CA PHE A 16 2.46 0.57 13.96
C PHE A 16 2.55 -0.91 13.54
N GLU A 17 3.00 -1.80 14.42
CA GLU A 17 3.07 -3.24 14.12
C GLU A 17 1.69 -3.86 13.84
N GLU A 18 0.66 -3.40 14.55
CA GLU A 18 -0.72 -3.84 14.35
C GLU A 18 -1.30 -3.25 13.07
N ALA A 19 -1.00 -1.99 12.78
CA ALA A 19 -1.35 -1.36 11.51
C ALA A 19 -0.72 -2.12 10.33
N ILE A 20 0.56 -2.50 10.42
CA ILE A 20 1.25 -3.31 9.41
C ILE A 20 0.56 -4.65 9.22
N SER A 21 0.28 -5.39 10.30
CA SER A 21 -0.39 -6.69 10.23
C SER A 21 -1.75 -6.61 9.53
N ILE A 22 -2.48 -5.51 9.72
CA ILE A 22 -3.77 -5.27 9.08
C ILE A 22 -3.61 -4.95 7.59
N LEU A 23 -2.62 -4.12 7.25
CA LEU A 23 -2.32 -3.74 5.86
C LEU A 23 -1.80 -4.94 5.05
N GLU A 24 -0.93 -5.77 5.62
CA GLU A 24 -0.47 -7.03 4.98
C GLU A 24 -1.66 -7.94 4.67
N ARG A 25 -2.63 -8.01 5.59
CA ARG A 25 -3.85 -8.80 5.37
C ARG A 25 -4.73 -8.19 4.28
N ALA A 26 -4.79 -6.86 4.16
CA ALA A 26 -5.55 -6.17 3.12
C ALA A 26 -4.99 -6.50 1.73
N ILE A 27 -3.67 -6.45 1.58
CA ILE A 27 -2.96 -6.76 0.32
C ILE A 27 -3.15 -8.23 -0.09
N GLN A 28 -3.26 -9.15 0.87
CA GLN A 28 -3.46 -10.58 0.60
C GLN A 28 -4.89 -10.96 0.20
N VAL A 29 -5.89 -10.09 0.40
CA VAL A 29 -7.27 -10.41 0.00
C VAL A 29 -7.33 -10.43 -1.53
N PRO A 30 -7.59 -11.60 -2.17
CA PRO A 30 -7.69 -11.67 -3.61
C PRO A 30 -8.95 -10.96 -4.07
N ASP A 31 -8.83 -9.91 -4.87
CA ASP A 31 -9.97 -9.29 -5.54
C ASP A 31 -10.15 -9.86 -6.97
N PRO A 32 -11.39 -9.87 -7.52
CA PRO A 32 -11.67 -10.19 -8.92
C PRO A 32 -10.92 -9.28 -9.92
N PRO A 33 -10.95 -9.56 -11.23
CA PRO A 33 -9.92 -9.14 -12.17
C PRO A 33 -9.58 -7.64 -12.18
N ARG A 34 -8.27 -7.36 -12.26
CA ARG A 34 -7.56 -6.07 -12.33
C ARG A 34 -8.33 -4.98 -13.09
N SER A 35 -9.15 -4.20 -12.38
CA SER A 35 -9.59 -2.87 -12.84
C SER A 35 -8.62 -1.80 -12.31
N ALA A 36 -8.63 -0.61 -12.92
CA ALA A 36 -7.81 0.53 -12.48
C ALA A 36 -8.07 0.90 -11.01
N ASP A 37 -9.33 0.78 -10.54
CA ASP A 37 -9.70 1.06 -9.15
C ASP A 37 -9.04 0.08 -8.16
N HIS A 38 -8.95 -1.20 -8.52
CA HIS A 38 -8.27 -2.21 -7.69
C HIS A 38 -6.76 -1.95 -7.61
N ALA A 39 -6.14 -1.55 -8.72
CA ALA A 39 -4.74 -1.18 -8.70
C ALA A 39 -4.48 0.07 -7.86
N PHE A 40 -5.40 1.05 -7.88
CA PHE A 40 -5.29 2.24 -7.04
C PHE A 40 -5.42 1.90 -5.55
N ALA A 41 -6.32 0.97 -5.20
CA ALA A 41 -6.45 0.45 -3.83
C ALA A 41 -5.16 -0.24 -3.38
N ALA A 42 -4.64 -1.17 -4.18
CA ALA A 42 -3.41 -1.90 -3.87
C ALA A 42 -2.19 -0.96 -3.78
N PHE A 43 -2.07 0.03 -4.69
CA PHE A 43 -1.06 1.09 -4.58
C PHE A 43 -1.16 1.84 -3.24
N SER A 44 -2.37 2.24 -2.85
CA SER A 44 -2.60 2.98 -1.60
C SER A 44 -2.23 2.15 -0.37
N ASP A 45 -2.53 0.86 -0.36
CA ASP A 45 -2.17 -0.05 0.73
C ASP A 45 -0.65 -0.20 0.86
N HIS A 46 0.07 -0.31 -0.27
CA HIS A 46 1.53 -0.33 -0.28
C HIS A 46 2.15 0.98 0.23
N MET A 47 1.56 2.14 -0.08
CA MET A 47 2.02 3.43 0.43
C MET A 47 1.83 3.53 1.95
N GLN A 48 0.67 3.12 2.47
CA GLN A 48 0.43 3.13 3.91
C GLN A 48 1.38 2.19 4.66
N LEU A 49 1.66 1.03 4.08
CA LEU A 49 2.56 0.05 4.69
C LEU A 49 4.02 0.56 4.66
N SER A 50 4.41 1.28 3.61
CA SER A 50 5.67 2.03 3.57
C SER A 50 5.75 3.07 4.68
N ASP A 51 4.72 3.88 4.88
CA ASP A 51 4.68 4.90 5.94
C ASP A 51 4.82 4.26 7.32
N MET A 52 4.17 3.12 7.56
CA MET A 52 4.30 2.42 8.85
C MET A 52 5.73 1.92 9.09
N PHE A 53 6.39 1.38 8.06
CA PHE A 53 7.80 0.99 8.18
C PHE A 53 8.72 2.18 8.41
N LEU A 54 8.45 3.33 7.79
CA LEU A 54 9.20 4.55 8.04
C LEU A 54 9.04 5.02 9.49
N MET A 55 7.83 4.95 10.05
CA MET A 55 7.57 5.28 11.46
C MET A 55 8.32 4.35 12.42
N LEU A 56 8.62 3.11 12.02
CA LEU A 56 9.44 2.16 12.79
C LEU A 56 10.95 2.27 12.48
N GLY A 57 11.38 3.19 11.61
CA GLY A 57 12.77 3.31 11.17
C GLY A 57 13.25 2.18 10.25
N GLN A 58 12.35 1.35 9.73
CA GLN A 58 12.63 0.24 8.83
C GLN A 58 12.70 0.71 7.37
N VAL A 59 13.71 1.53 7.06
CA VAL A 59 13.83 2.22 5.75
C VAL A 59 13.86 1.25 4.57
N ASP A 60 14.62 0.16 4.64
CA ASP A 60 14.72 -0.80 3.52
C ASP A 60 13.37 -1.44 3.17
N ARG A 61 12.55 -1.72 4.19
CA ARG A 61 11.20 -2.27 4.00
C ARG A 61 10.24 -1.25 3.44
N SER A 62 10.35 0.01 3.88
CA SER A 62 9.60 1.12 3.30
C SER A 62 9.89 1.28 1.81
N ILE A 63 11.17 1.25 1.41
CA ILE A 63 11.57 1.31 -0.01
C ILE A 63 10.96 0.16 -0.80
N ALA A 64 11.07 -1.08 -0.33
CA ALA A 64 10.49 -2.23 -1.02
C ALA A 64 8.97 -2.10 -1.23
N CYS A 65 8.26 -1.54 -0.25
CA CYS A 65 6.83 -1.31 -0.34
C CYS A 65 6.49 -0.21 -1.33
N TYR A 66 7.30 0.84 -1.39
CA TYR A 66 7.16 1.90 -2.37
C TYR A 66 7.37 1.37 -3.81
N GLU A 67 8.39 0.52 -4.01
CA GLU A 67 8.69 -0.09 -5.31
C GLU A 67 7.56 -0.99 -5.81
N GLU A 68 6.97 -1.83 -4.95
CA GLU A 68 5.83 -2.67 -5.32
C GLU A 68 4.57 -1.84 -5.64
N GLY A 69 4.29 -0.80 -4.84
CA GLY A 69 3.21 0.13 -5.15
C GLY A 69 3.40 0.80 -6.51
N LEU A 70 4.61 1.30 -6.79
CA LEU A 70 4.95 1.93 -8.05
C LEU A 70 4.75 0.97 -9.24
N LYS A 71 5.16 -0.29 -9.10
CA LYS A 71 4.95 -1.32 -10.11
C LYS A 71 3.47 -1.54 -10.41
N ILE A 72 2.62 -1.61 -9.39
CA ILE A 72 1.16 -1.72 -9.55
C ILE A 72 0.60 -0.52 -10.31
N GLN A 73 1.03 0.70 -9.94
CA GLN A 73 0.60 1.92 -10.60
C GLN A 73 0.99 1.93 -12.08
N ILE A 74 2.22 1.50 -12.41
CA ILE A 74 2.70 1.38 -13.80
C ILE A 74 1.90 0.33 -14.56
N GLU A 75 1.68 -0.87 -13.99
CA GLU A 75 0.90 -1.94 -14.64
C GLU A 75 -0.54 -1.51 -14.94
N ALA A 76 -1.13 -0.68 -14.08
CA ALA A 76 -2.51 -0.22 -14.23
C ALA A 76 -2.67 0.97 -15.17
N LEU A 77 -1.73 1.91 -15.15
CA LEU A 77 -1.74 3.09 -16.01
C LEU A 77 -1.11 2.85 -17.39
N GLY A 78 -0.34 1.77 -17.57
CA GLY A 78 0.38 1.46 -18.81
C GLY A 78 1.39 2.55 -19.23
N GLU A 79 1.75 2.58 -20.52
CA GLU A 79 2.54 3.67 -21.15
C GLU A 79 1.77 5.01 -21.26
N THR A 80 0.55 5.07 -20.74
CA THR A 80 -0.35 6.21 -20.88
C THR A 80 -0.10 7.32 -19.86
N ASP A 81 0.79 7.12 -18.88
CA ASP A 81 1.20 8.17 -17.95
C ASP A 81 2.29 9.05 -18.59
N PRO A 82 2.02 10.34 -18.89
CA PRO A 82 2.96 11.24 -19.55
C PRO A 82 4.24 11.50 -18.75
N ARG A 83 4.30 11.13 -17.47
CA ARG A 83 5.50 11.29 -16.63
C ARG A 83 6.61 10.28 -16.96
N TRP A 84 6.31 9.24 -17.74
CA TRP A 84 7.26 8.20 -18.14
C TRP A 84 7.69 8.28 -19.62
N LYS A 85 7.35 9.37 -20.32
CA LYS A 85 7.87 9.74 -21.65
C LYS A 85 8.84 10.92 -21.52
#